data_AF-A0A951DRR7-F1
#
_entry.id   AF-A0A951DRR7-F1
#
_cell.length_a   1.000
_cell.length_b   1.000
_cell.length_c   1.000
_cell.angle_alpha   90.00
_cell.angle_beta   90.00
_cell.angle_gamma   90.00
#
_symmetry.space_group_name_H-M   'P 1'
#
loop_
_entity.id
_entity.type
_entity.pdbx_description
1 polymer ?
#
loop_
_entity_poly.entity_id
_entity_poly.type
_entity_poly.pdbx_seq_one_letter_code
_entity_poly.pdbx_strand_id
1 'polypeptide(L)' 'MAALHLIKLCVGVETITELEEWVERKLIERGEHFHTTRMVPKRIDELLAGGSLYWVIKGQI' A
#
# COMPACT_ATOMS: atom_id res chain seq x y z
N MET A 1 8.51 -20.44 5.33
CA MET A 1 7.10 -20.16 4.95
C MET A 1 7.09 -18.89 4.11
N ALA A 2 6.20 -18.78 3.12
CA ALA A 2 6.08 -17.55 2.34
C ALA A 2 5.45 -16.43 3.18
N ALA A 3 5.88 -15.19 2.99
CA ALA A 3 5.31 -14.03 3.68
C ALA A 3 3.85 -13.80 3.26
N LEU A 4 3.02 -13.29 4.18
CA LEU A 4 1.65 -12.88 3.87
C LEU A 4 1.66 -11.43 3.38
N HIS A 5 1.07 -11.17 2.22
CA HIS A 5 1.01 -9.82 1.64
C HIS A 5 -0.43 -9.29 1.59
N LEU A 6 -0.58 -7.96 1.55
CA LEU A 6 -1.84 -7.28 1.29
C LEU A 6 -1.89 -6.81 -0.16
N ILE A 7 -3.08 -6.88 -0.76
CA ILE A 7 -3.36 -6.28 -2.07
C ILE A 7 -4.47 -5.24 -1.87
N LYS A 8 -4.31 -4.05 -2.46
CA LYS A 8 -5.34 -3.00 -2.46
C LYS A 8 -5.52 -2.40 -3.84
N LEU A 9 -6.76 -2.04 -4.17
CA LEU A 9 -7.05 -1.29 -5.39
C LEU A 9 -6.62 0.16 -5.21
N CYS A 10 -5.76 0.65 -6.11
CA CYS A 10 -5.34 2.04 -6.13
C CYS A 10 -6.28 2.83 -7.07
N VAL A 11 -7.37 3.33 -6.49
CA VAL A 11 -8.39 4.09 -7.25
C VAL A 11 -7.97 5.54 -7.38
N GLY A 12 -8.09 6.10 -8.59
CA GLY A 12 -7.75 7.52 -8.87
C GLY A 12 -6.29 7.76 -9.23
N VAL A 13 -5.52 6.70 -9.44
CA VAL A 13 -4.14 6.74 -9.96
C VAL A 13 -4.09 5.92 -11.25
N GLU A 14 -3.46 6.47 -12.28
CA GLU A 14 -3.38 5.84 -13.59
C GLU A 14 -2.02 5.20 -13.88
N THR A 15 -0.95 5.69 -13.24
CA THR A 15 0.42 5.26 -13.47
C THR A 15 1.18 5.06 -12.16
N ILE A 16 2.28 4.30 -12.20
CA ILE A 16 3.16 4.11 -11.04
C ILE A 16 3.78 5.45 -10.62
N THR A 17 4.21 6.27 -11.58
CA THR A 17 4.80 7.59 -11.31
C THR A 17 3.85 8.52 -10.57
N GLU A 18 2.56 8.55 -10.94
CA GLU A 18 1.55 9.33 -10.20
C GLU A 18 1.42 8.88 -8.73
N LEU A 19 1.52 7.56 -8.47
CA LEU A 19 1.52 7.05 -7.10
C LEU A 19 2.76 7.52 -6.33
N GLU A 20 3.94 7.42 -6.96
CA GLU A 20 5.22 7.84 -6.36
C GLU A 20 5.20 9.32 -5.99
N GLU A 21 4.77 10.19 -6.91
CA GLU A 21 4.63 11.64 -6.67
C GLU A 21 3.62 11.92 -5.54
N TRP A 22 2.54 11.16 -5.47
CA TRP A 22 1.57 11.31 -4.39
C TRP A 22 2.14 10.90 -3.03
N VAL A 23 2.91 9.80 -2.97
CA VAL A 23 3.59 9.35 -1.75
C VAL A 23 4.65 10.37 -1.32
N GLU A 24 5.47 10.86 -2.25
CA GLU A 24 6.52 11.86 -1.98
C GLU A 24 5.91 13.13 -1.41
N ARG A 25 4.84 13.65 -2.02
CA ARG A 25 4.13 14.81 -1.50
C ARG A 25 3.60 14.58 -0.08
N LYS A 26 3.10 13.38 0.23
CA LYS A 26 2.64 13.04 1.60
C LYS A 26 3.79 12.96 2.60
N LEU A 27 4.93 12.43 2.19
CA LEU A 27 6.14 12.40 3.01
C LEU A 27 6.63 13.82 3.31
N ILE A 28 6.62 14.73 2.33
CA ILE A 28 6.99 16.14 2.54
C ILE A 28 6.01 16.83 3.50
N GLU A 29 4.71 16.62 3.32
CA GLU A 29 3.67 17.27 4.14
C GLU A 29 3.63 16.77 5.59
N ARG A 30 3.93 15.48 5.83
CA ARG A 30 3.64 14.82 7.12
C ARG A 30 4.84 14.12 7.76
N GLY A 31 5.95 13.97 7.06
CA GLY A 31 7.12 13.20 7.49
C GLY A 31 6.94 11.68 7.39
N GLU A 32 5.73 11.20 7.14
CA GLU A 32 5.42 9.78 7.02
C GLU A 32 4.30 9.51 6.01
N HIS A 33 4.35 8.34 5.39
CA HIS A 33 3.30 7.84 4.52
C HIS A 33 2.63 6.62 5.17
N PHE A 34 1.35 6.77 5.52
CA PHE A 34 0.53 5.68 6.04
C PHE A 34 -0.74 5.54 5.21
N HIS A 35 -1.30 4.32 5.24
CA HIS A 35 -2.53 4.03 4.54
C HIS A 35 -3.54 3.34 5.46
N THR A 36 -4.66 4.01 5.69
CA THR A 36 -5.69 3.53 6.62
C THR A 36 -6.49 2.38 6.02
N THR A 37 -6.60 1.28 6.76
CA THR A 37 -7.50 0.15 6.45
C THR A 37 -8.82 0.35 7.19
N ARG A 38 -9.96 0.26 6.49
CA ARG A 38 -11.27 0.24 7.16
C ARG A 38 -11.48 -1.05 7.96
N MET A 39 -11.03 -2.18 7.40
CA MET A 39 -11.10 -3.49 8.03
C MET A 39 -9.72 -3.88 8.53
N VAL A 40 -9.60 -4.16 9.83
CA VAL A 40 -8.33 -4.59 10.44
C VAL A 40 -7.98 -6.01 9.95
N PRO A 41 -6.75 -6.25 9.46
CA PRO A 41 -6.31 -7.60 9.07
C PRO A 41 -6.38 -8.58 10.25
N LYS A 42 -7.01 -9.75 10.06
CA LYS A 42 -7.11 -10.78 11.11
C LYS A 42 -5.77 -11.48 11.41
N ARG A 43 -4.84 -11.47 10.45
CA ARG A 43 -3.52 -12.11 10.53
C ARG A 43 -2.43 -11.05 10.49
N ILE A 44 -2.49 -10.10 11.43
CA ILE A 44 -1.61 -8.93 11.43
C ILE A 44 -0.15 -9.31 11.72
N ASP A 45 0.09 -10.25 12.63
CA ASP A 45 1.46 -10.65 12.99
C ASP A 45 2.19 -11.30 11.81
N GLU A 46 1.50 -12.17 11.07
CA GLU A 46 2.05 -12.79 9.85
C GLU A 46 2.28 -11.79 8.73
N LEU A 47 1.42 -10.78 8.62
CA LEU A 47 1.57 -9.69 7.66
C LEU A 47 2.78 -8.80 8.00
N LEU A 48 3.01 -8.52 9.29
CA LEU A 48 4.15 -7.71 9.74
C LEU A 48 5.46 -8.50 9.74
N ALA A 49 5.42 -9.83 9.75
CA ALA A 49 6.58 -10.72 9.65
C ALA A 49 7.17 -10.81 8.23
N GLY A 50 7.33 -9.67 7.54
CA GLY A 50 7.95 -9.57 6.21
C GLY A 50 6.98 -9.44 5.04
N GLY A 51 5.72 -9.12 5.29
CA GLY A 51 4.73 -8.82 4.26
C GLY A 51 4.92 -7.45 3.62
N SER A 52 4.22 -7.26 2.50
CA SER A 52 4.20 -6.01 1.73
C SER A 52 2.78 -5.64 1.38
N LEU A 53 2.55 -4.36 1.08
CA LEU A 53 1.33 -3.89 0.44
C LEU A 53 1.58 -3.73 -1.06
N TYR A 54 0.79 -4.45 -1.86
CA TYR A 54 0.77 -4.35 -3.31
C TYR A 54 -0.44 -3.53 -3.78
N TRP A 55 -0.21 -2.72 -4.81
CA TRP A 55 -1.23 -1.89 -5.41
C TRP A 55 -1.70 -2.47 -6.73
N VAL A 56 -3.01 -2.55 -6.92
CA VAL A 56 -3.58 -2.83 -8.23
C VAL A 56 -3.85 -1.52 -8.93
N ILE A 57 -3.17 -1.27 -10.04
CA ILE A 57 -3.37 -0.11 -10.92
C ILE A 57 -3.77 -0.65 -12.30
N LYS A 58 -4.97 -0.28 -12.77
CA LYS A 58 -5.50 -0.75 -14.07
C LYS A 58 -5.42 -2.27 -14.28
N GLY A 59 -5.62 -3.05 -13.22
CA GLY A 59 -5.59 -4.52 -13.25
C GLY A 59 -4.19 -5.14 -13.27
N GLN A 60 -3.14 -4.35 -13.06
CA GLN A 60 -1.75 -4.80 -12.89
C GLN A 60 -1.33 -4.65 -11.43
N ILE A 61 -0.46 -5.56 -10.95
CA ILE A 61 0.10 -5.59 -9.58
C ILE A 61 1.57 -5.22 -9.63
#